data_AF-A0A5D6UY43-F1
#
_entry.id   AF-A0A5D6UY43-F1
#
_cell.length_a   1.000
_cell.length_b   1.000
_cell.length_c   1.000
_cell.angle_alpha   90.00
_cell.angle_beta   90.00
_cell.angle_gamma   90.00
#
_symmetry.space_group_name_H-M   'P 1'
#
loop_
_entity.id
_entity.type
_entity.pdbx_description
1 polymer ?
#
loop_
_entity_poly.entity_id
_entity_poly.type
_entity_poly.pdbx_seq_one_letter_code
_entity_poly.pdbx_strand_id
1 'polypeptide(L)'
;MKTADYFAPAYLERLLRTTLPSAQVLAVEPFALDNSASILAVLTAGQSERPIGHYGLRVRYSSPAGEQTENLVLKLKPPGAEISAMLQSLATACGGELGAVYPAHMLQTGFANTHHRELTVYAQPQAGLMPRIRGLHQDEATGVYAILMEHLGEDLQLMNSVMHPEQWTDAHLRAALSQLAEWHAGHLLPAGAPPPWADAPTLDYMLAQRPLWQALLNNAASHLPELYLSSRTAQLQAALDALPAYWPELAAAPHTLVHNDLNPRNTCFRQTDEGLQLCAYDWELATYHVPVYDVVELLCFVLTPERYAQRLDYLEFYRQQLHARTQQFADADHFRRITGLAAFDFGLHRLGMYLMAHTVSPYPFLPRVVDSYFDTLTQLRPWLPELASCS
;
A
#
# COMPACT_ATOMS: atom_id res chain seq x y z
N MET A 1 26.70 12.74 4.12
CA MET A 1 27.25 11.47 3.60
C MET A 1 26.89 11.32 2.13
N LYS A 2 27.80 10.81 1.31
CA LYS A 2 27.54 10.39 -0.07
C LYS A 2 26.99 8.96 -0.07
N THR A 3 26.35 8.52 -1.16
CA THR A 3 25.84 7.15 -1.31
C THR A 3 26.88 6.08 -0.98
N ALA A 4 28.13 6.27 -1.41
CA ALA A 4 29.22 5.34 -1.17
C ALA A 4 29.52 5.10 0.32
N ASP A 5 29.25 6.09 1.19
CA ASP A 5 29.45 5.97 2.63
C ASP A 5 28.49 4.92 3.25
N TYR A 6 27.29 4.76 2.65
CA TYR A 6 26.29 3.77 3.07
C TYR A 6 26.60 2.36 2.57
N PHE A 7 27.49 2.22 1.59
CA PHE A 7 27.93 0.91 1.07
C PHE A 7 29.20 0.42 1.78
N ALA A 8 29.78 1.23 2.66
CA ALA A 8 30.96 0.86 3.41
C ALA A 8 30.70 -0.40 4.26
N PRO A 9 31.64 -1.37 4.31
CA PRO A 9 31.50 -2.57 5.13
C PRO A 9 31.11 -2.28 6.58
N ALA A 10 31.69 -1.24 7.18
CA ALA A 10 31.38 -0.85 8.56
C ALA A 10 29.93 -0.37 8.75
N TYR A 11 29.32 0.28 7.74
CA TYR A 11 27.93 0.70 7.81
C TYR A 11 26.98 -0.51 7.72
N LEU A 12 27.21 -1.39 6.73
CA LEU A 12 26.40 -2.60 6.59
C LEU A 12 26.60 -3.58 7.74
N GLU A 13 27.78 -3.63 8.34
CA GLU A 13 28.04 -4.45 9.53
C GLU A 13 27.17 -3.98 10.71
N ARG A 14 27.03 -2.67 10.94
CA ARG A 14 26.13 -2.15 11.96
C ARG A 14 24.68 -2.54 11.70
N LEU A 15 24.23 -2.46 10.45
CA LEU A 15 22.89 -2.89 10.05
C LEU A 15 22.69 -4.39 10.27
N LEU A 16 23.59 -5.23 9.76
CA LEU A 16 23.49 -6.68 9.92
C LEU A 16 23.50 -7.11 11.38
N ARG A 17 24.26 -6.41 12.24
CA ARG A 17 24.33 -6.72 13.67
C ARG A 17 23.02 -6.51 14.42
N THR A 18 22.05 -5.79 13.87
CA THR A 18 20.73 -5.67 14.51
C THR A 18 19.96 -6.99 14.45
N THR A 19 20.26 -7.88 13.49
CA THR A 19 19.63 -9.22 13.38
C THR A 19 20.63 -10.36 13.61
N LEU A 20 21.92 -10.13 13.35
CA LEU A 20 23.03 -11.09 13.49
C LEU A 20 24.17 -10.46 14.30
N PRO A 21 24.11 -10.46 15.64
CA PRO A 21 25.03 -9.69 16.50
C PRO A 21 26.52 -9.96 16.27
N SER A 22 26.88 -11.18 15.85
CA SER A 22 28.26 -11.60 15.58
C SER A 22 28.68 -11.48 14.11
N ALA A 23 27.87 -10.84 13.26
CA ALA A 23 28.22 -10.65 11.85
C ALA A 23 29.44 -9.73 11.70
N GLN A 24 30.32 -10.08 10.77
CA GLN A 24 31.41 -9.22 10.31
C GLN A 24 31.37 -9.13 8.79
N VAL A 25 31.28 -7.92 8.24
CA VAL A 25 31.21 -7.72 6.79
C VAL A 25 32.61 -7.79 6.19
N LEU A 26 32.80 -8.71 5.25
CA LEU A 26 34.08 -8.98 4.58
C LEU A 26 34.20 -8.25 3.25
N ALA A 27 33.09 -8.15 2.49
CA ALA A 27 33.05 -7.44 1.22
C ALA A 27 31.63 -6.97 0.88
N VAL A 28 31.55 -5.90 0.08
CA VAL A 28 30.30 -5.33 -0.45
C VAL A 28 30.51 -4.98 -1.92
N GLU A 29 29.69 -5.54 -2.80
CA GLU A 29 29.72 -5.30 -4.23
C GLU A 29 28.35 -4.80 -4.71
N PRO A 30 28.22 -3.53 -5.14
CA PRO A 30 26.96 -3.02 -5.67
C PRO A 30 26.58 -3.68 -7.01
N PHE A 31 25.29 -3.86 -7.23
CA PHE A 31 24.74 -4.29 -8.52
C PHE A 31 23.50 -3.46 -8.88
N ALA A 32 23.15 -3.46 -10.17
CA ALA A 32 22.01 -2.70 -10.67
C ALA A 32 20.68 -3.35 -10.26
N LEU A 33 19.72 -2.54 -9.83
CA LEU A 33 18.34 -2.94 -9.61
C LEU A 33 17.45 -2.28 -10.66
N ASP A 34 16.37 -2.96 -11.03
CA ASP A 34 15.26 -2.33 -11.74
C ASP A 34 14.37 -1.60 -10.73
N ASN A 35 14.43 -0.26 -10.75
CA ASN A 35 13.62 0.61 -9.89
C ASN A 35 12.39 1.18 -10.61
N SER A 36 12.10 0.73 -11.84
CA SER A 36 11.06 1.33 -12.70
C SER A 36 9.63 1.23 -12.13
N ALA A 37 9.37 0.22 -11.29
CA ALA A 37 8.06 0.00 -10.68
C ALA A 37 7.76 0.94 -9.48
N SER A 38 8.77 1.56 -8.87
CA SER A 38 8.61 2.40 -7.68
C SER A 38 8.31 3.86 -8.07
N ILE A 39 7.07 4.28 -7.87
CA ILE A 39 6.62 5.66 -8.17
C ILE A 39 7.44 6.69 -7.38
N LEU A 40 7.61 6.48 -6.07
CA LEU A 40 8.34 7.45 -5.24
C LEU A 40 9.84 7.48 -5.58
N ALA A 41 10.46 6.35 -5.93
CA ALA A 41 11.84 6.36 -6.38
C ALA A 41 12.02 7.16 -7.68
N VAL A 42 11.08 7.02 -8.62
CA VAL A 42 11.09 7.80 -9.87
C VAL A 42 10.87 9.29 -9.62
N LEU A 43 9.93 9.63 -8.74
CA LEU A 43 9.65 11.04 -8.41
C LEU A 43 10.82 11.70 -7.65
N THR A 44 11.50 10.97 -6.76
CA THR A 44 12.60 11.49 -5.92
C THR A 44 13.93 11.58 -6.68
N ALA A 45 14.04 10.88 -7.80
CA ALA A 45 15.25 10.84 -8.60
C ALA A 45 15.66 12.26 -9.05
N GLY A 46 16.82 12.71 -8.58
CA GLY A 46 17.40 14.01 -8.96
C GLY A 46 16.83 15.23 -8.22
N GLN A 47 15.90 15.04 -7.27
CA GLN A 47 15.33 16.15 -6.48
C GLN A 47 15.98 16.35 -5.10
N SER A 48 16.79 15.40 -4.63
CA SER A 48 17.47 15.47 -3.34
C SER A 48 18.98 15.28 -3.50
N GLU A 49 19.76 16.06 -2.72
CA GLU A 49 21.21 15.83 -2.57
C GLU A 49 21.52 14.61 -1.69
N ARG A 50 20.50 14.02 -1.04
CA ARG A 50 20.64 12.82 -0.22
C ARG A 50 20.58 11.55 -1.07
N PRO A 51 21.31 10.49 -0.67
CA PRO A 51 21.24 9.21 -1.34
C PRO A 51 19.92 8.51 -0.98
N ILE A 52 18.88 8.77 -1.76
CA ILE A 52 17.55 8.17 -1.64
C ILE A 52 17.37 7.16 -2.76
N GLY A 53 16.77 6.01 -2.44
CA GLY A 53 16.41 4.98 -3.41
C GLY A 53 16.72 3.57 -2.94
N HIS A 54 16.66 2.63 -3.88
CA HIS A 54 16.99 1.23 -3.67
C HIS A 54 18.34 0.90 -4.32
N TYR A 55 19.19 0.20 -3.58
CA TYR A 55 20.54 -0.17 -3.99
C TYR A 55 20.76 -1.66 -3.81
N GLY A 56 21.11 -2.36 -4.88
CA GLY A 56 21.44 -3.78 -4.85
C GLY A 56 22.86 -3.97 -4.34
N LEU A 57 23.04 -4.82 -3.34
CA LEU A 57 24.33 -5.08 -2.69
C LEU A 57 24.55 -6.59 -2.56
N ARG A 58 25.62 -7.11 -3.15
CA ARG A 58 26.13 -8.44 -2.83
C ARG A 58 27.05 -8.31 -1.62
N VAL A 59 26.63 -8.88 -0.50
CA VAL A 59 27.31 -8.74 0.80
C VAL A 59 27.88 -10.08 1.21
N ARG A 60 29.20 -10.13 1.38
CA ARG A 60 29.90 -11.27 1.97
C ARG A 60 30.23 -10.96 3.42
N TYR A 61 29.83 -11.84 4.33
CA TYR A 61 30.01 -11.65 5.77
C TYR A 61 30.29 -12.97 6.47
N SER A 62 31.02 -12.93 7.58
CA SER A 62 31.19 -14.08 8.48
C SER A 62 30.19 -14.01 9.62
N SER A 63 29.77 -15.18 10.09
CA SER A 63 28.89 -15.37 11.25
C SER A 63 29.28 -16.67 11.97
N PRO A 64 28.68 -17.00 13.13
CA PRO A 64 28.88 -18.30 13.77
C PRO A 64 28.51 -19.50 12.88
N ALA A 65 27.66 -19.30 11.86
CA ALA A 65 27.30 -20.31 10.88
C ALA A 65 28.32 -20.43 9.72
N GLY A 66 29.42 -19.68 9.75
CA GLY A 66 30.44 -19.61 8.71
C GLY A 66 30.35 -18.35 7.84
N GLU A 67 31.12 -18.34 6.76
CA GLU A 67 31.06 -17.29 5.74
C GLU A 67 29.83 -17.48 4.84
N GLN A 68 29.13 -16.38 4.60
CA GLN A 68 27.93 -16.34 3.76
C GLN A 68 28.06 -15.21 2.74
N THR A 69 27.46 -15.39 1.57
CA THR A 69 27.32 -14.36 0.54
C THR A 69 25.86 -14.27 0.15
N GLU A 70 25.29 -13.06 0.22
CA GLU A 70 23.88 -12.82 -0.09
C GLU A 70 23.71 -11.59 -0.96
N ASN A 71 22.72 -11.63 -1.85
CA ASN A 71 22.23 -10.44 -2.52
C ASN A 71 21.16 -9.80 -1.62
N LEU A 72 21.38 -8.53 -1.27
CA LEU A 72 20.54 -7.72 -0.41
C LEU A 72 20.12 -6.43 -1.14
N VAL A 73 19.05 -5.82 -0.67
CA VAL A 73 18.60 -4.49 -1.09
C VAL A 73 18.72 -3.54 0.09
N LEU A 74 19.47 -2.46 -0.09
CA LEU A 74 19.49 -1.32 0.82
C LEU A 74 18.52 -0.26 0.30
N LYS A 75 17.43 -0.03 1.04
CA LYS A 75 16.49 1.06 0.81
C LYS A 75 16.90 2.23 1.71
N LEU A 76 17.26 3.35 1.11
CA LEU A 76 17.50 4.62 1.81
C LEU A 76 16.33 5.57 1.55
N LYS A 77 15.70 6.04 2.62
CA LYS A 77 14.46 6.82 2.56
C LYS A 77 14.67 8.24 3.10
N PRO A 78 13.98 9.24 2.52
CA PRO A 78 13.89 10.57 3.11
C PRO A 78 12.91 10.58 4.28
N PRO A 79 12.90 11.65 5.08
CA PRO A 79 11.78 11.99 5.94
C PRO A 79 10.50 12.15 5.13
N GLY A 80 9.36 11.75 5.69
CA GLY A 80 8.07 11.80 4.99
C GLY A 80 7.60 13.22 4.65
N ALA A 81 8.09 14.24 5.36
CA ALA A 81 7.86 15.65 5.01
C ALA A 81 8.41 16.01 3.61
N GLU A 82 9.52 15.42 3.18
CA GLU A 82 10.06 15.62 1.83
C GLU A 82 9.16 14.95 0.78
N ILE A 83 8.64 13.76 1.09
CA ILE A 83 7.67 13.06 0.23
C ILE A 83 6.38 13.90 0.10
N SER A 84 5.88 14.45 1.20
CA SER A 84 4.71 15.35 1.18
C SER A 84 4.95 16.60 0.32
N ALA A 85 6.13 17.23 0.41
CA ALA A 85 6.48 18.40 -0.40
C ALA A 85 6.57 18.07 -1.91
N MET A 86 7.03 16.87 -2.24
CA MET A 86 7.04 16.41 -3.62
C MET A 86 5.63 16.15 -4.16
N LEU A 87 4.76 15.52 -3.37
CA LEU A 87 3.37 15.33 -3.76
C LEU A 87 2.62 16.67 -3.89
N GLN A 88 2.95 17.65 -3.06
CA GLN A 88 2.48 19.03 -3.24
C GLN A 88 2.93 19.62 -4.58
N SER A 89 4.18 19.37 -4.98
CA SER A 89 4.72 19.84 -6.27
C SER A 89 4.00 19.18 -7.44
N LEU A 90 3.68 17.89 -7.31
CA LEU A 90 2.88 17.13 -8.27
C LEU A 90 1.44 17.70 -8.38
N ALA A 91 0.78 17.94 -7.24
CA ALA A 91 -0.55 18.55 -7.19
C ALA A 91 -0.55 19.97 -7.81
N THR A 92 0.51 20.74 -7.57
CA THR A 92 0.71 22.06 -8.19
C THR A 92 0.87 21.95 -9.70
N ALA A 93 1.55 20.92 -10.19
CA ALA A 93 1.71 20.66 -11.62
C ALA A 93 0.39 20.25 -12.31
N CYS A 94 -0.54 19.58 -11.59
CA CYS A 94 -1.91 19.39 -12.07
C CYS A 94 -2.67 20.72 -12.20
N GLY A 95 -2.31 21.73 -11.41
CA GLY A 95 -2.91 23.06 -11.45
C GLY A 95 -4.35 23.11 -10.90
N GLY A 96 -5.06 24.19 -11.23
CA GLY A 96 -6.48 24.37 -10.87
C GLY A 96 -6.76 24.34 -9.36
N GLU A 97 -7.93 23.81 -9.00
CA GLU A 97 -8.37 23.66 -7.61
C GLU A 97 -7.45 22.75 -6.80
N LEU A 98 -6.98 21.65 -7.40
CA LEU A 98 -6.12 20.69 -6.73
C LEU A 98 -4.79 21.32 -6.28
N GLY A 99 -4.13 22.07 -7.16
CA GLY A 99 -2.91 22.79 -6.80
C GLY A 99 -3.12 23.84 -5.70
N ALA A 100 -4.31 24.42 -5.58
CA ALA A 100 -4.64 25.42 -4.56
C ALA A 100 -4.97 24.78 -3.19
N VAL A 101 -5.68 23.65 -3.18
CA VAL A 101 -6.18 23.00 -1.95
C VAL A 101 -5.12 22.10 -1.32
N TYR A 102 -4.37 21.33 -2.13
CA TYR A 102 -3.44 20.31 -1.65
C TYR A 102 -2.45 20.78 -0.56
N PRO A 103 -1.81 21.97 -0.66
CA PRO A 103 -0.83 22.41 0.34
C PRO A 103 -1.35 22.42 1.79
N ALA A 104 -2.62 22.74 2.01
CA ALA A 104 -3.21 22.76 3.35
C ALA A 104 -3.37 21.36 3.97
N HIS A 105 -3.35 20.33 3.12
CA HIS A 105 -3.63 18.95 3.47
C HIS A 105 -2.40 18.02 3.34
N MET A 106 -1.27 18.52 2.83
CA MET A 106 -0.15 17.69 2.37
C MET A 106 0.44 16.74 3.45
N LEU A 107 0.34 17.10 4.73
CA LEU A 107 0.82 16.28 5.85
C LEU A 107 -0.21 15.24 6.32
N GLN A 108 -1.45 15.36 5.84
CA GLN A 108 -2.60 14.53 6.19
C GLN A 108 -3.01 13.62 5.01
N THR A 109 -2.11 13.36 4.07
CA THR A 109 -2.36 12.43 2.94
C THR A 109 -1.85 11.02 3.19
N GLY A 110 -1.36 10.74 4.40
CA GLY A 110 -0.76 9.47 4.81
C GLY A 110 0.73 9.32 4.45
N PHE A 111 1.36 10.31 3.83
CA PHE A 111 2.77 10.26 3.42
C PHE A 111 3.77 10.85 4.42
N ALA A 112 3.28 11.64 5.40
CA ALA A 112 4.14 12.36 6.34
C ALA A 112 5.01 11.45 7.23
N ASN A 113 4.55 10.22 7.51
CA ASN A 113 5.20 9.28 8.43
C ASN A 113 5.65 7.96 7.78
N THR A 114 5.72 7.91 6.45
CA THR A 114 6.07 6.70 5.67
C THR A 114 7.39 6.05 6.10
N HIS A 115 8.40 6.88 6.35
CA HIS A 115 9.71 6.48 6.86
C HIS A 115 9.65 5.76 8.22
N HIS A 116 8.84 6.22 9.18
CA HIS A 116 8.69 5.55 10.47
C HIS A 116 7.77 4.33 10.38
N ARG A 117 6.71 4.38 9.57
CA ARG A 117 5.74 3.28 9.41
C ARG A 117 6.41 2.02 8.89
N GLU A 118 7.15 2.12 7.80
CA GLU A 118 7.82 0.96 7.21
C GLU A 118 8.82 0.33 8.18
N LEU A 119 9.62 1.15 8.89
CA LEU A 119 10.53 0.67 9.93
C LEU A 119 9.79 -0.03 11.08
N THR A 120 8.65 0.52 11.51
CA THR A 120 7.83 -0.03 12.60
C THR A 120 7.26 -1.40 12.22
N VAL A 121 6.75 -1.55 10.99
CA VAL A 121 6.22 -2.83 10.49
C VAL A 121 7.35 -3.86 10.40
N TYR A 122 8.48 -3.49 9.80
CA TYR A 122 9.62 -4.40 9.64
C TYR A 122 10.37 -4.73 10.92
N ALA A 123 10.19 -3.96 11.99
CA ALA A 123 10.75 -4.28 13.31
C ALA A 123 10.04 -5.48 13.97
N GLN A 124 8.84 -5.85 13.51
CA GLN A 124 8.06 -6.98 14.00
C GLN A 124 7.79 -7.98 12.86
N PRO A 125 8.84 -8.61 12.31
CA PRO A 125 8.69 -9.41 11.11
C PRO A 125 7.79 -10.63 11.37
N GLN A 126 6.78 -10.82 10.54
CA GLN A 126 6.04 -12.08 10.47
C GLN A 126 6.53 -12.91 9.30
N ALA A 127 6.76 -14.20 9.56
CA ALA A 127 7.21 -15.10 8.52
C ALA A 127 6.19 -15.15 7.37
N GLY A 128 6.70 -15.12 6.15
CA GLY A 128 5.94 -15.44 4.95
C GLY A 128 5.33 -14.27 4.20
N LEU A 129 4.70 -13.29 4.88
CA LEU A 129 4.05 -12.17 4.18
C LEU A 129 5.01 -11.04 3.79
N MET A 130 6.21 -10.96 4.34
CA MET A 130 7.12 -9.84 4.10
C MET A 130 8.54 -10.30 3.78
N PRO A 131 9.38 -9.44 3.17
CA PRO A 131 10.78 -9.75 2.95
C PRO A 131 11.50 -9.99 4.26
N ARG A 132 12.50 -10.87 4.23
CA ARG A 132 13.45 -11.03 5.31
C ARG A 132 14.26 -9.76 5.49
N ILE A 133 14.07 -9.13 6.63
CA ILE A 133 14.78 -7.93 7.06
C ILE A 133 16.09 -8.34 7.72
N ARG A 134 17.18 -7.69 7.31
CA ARG A 134 18.56 -7.94 7.78
C ARG A 134 19.09 -6.83 8.66
N GLY A 135 18.56 -5.62 8.51
CA GLY A 135 18.92 -4.51 9.35
C GLY A 135 18.00 -3.32 9.18
N LEU A 136 17.79 -2.59 10.26
CA LEU A 136 17.05 -1.33 10.28
C LEU A 136 17.94 -0.27 10.90
N HIS A 137 17.91 0.94 10.34
CA HIS A 137 18.60 2.08 10.91
C HIS A 137 17.74 3.34 10.78
N GLN A 138 17.72 4.09 11.87
CA GLN A 138 17.04 5.36 11.98
C GLN A 138 18.05 6.37 12.51
N ASP A 139 18.29 7.42 11.74
CA ASP A 139 19.16 8.52 12.15
C ASP A 139 18.42 9.85 11.94
N GLU A 140 17.82 10.31 13.04
CA GLU A 140 17.11 11.60 13.09
C GLU A 140 18.04 12.79 12.85
N ALA A 141 19.33 12.68 13.19
CA ALA A 141 20.28 13.79 13.05
C ALA A 141 20.65 14.02 11.57
N THR A 142 20.75 12.94 10.79
CA THR A 142 21.02 13.04 9.35
C THR A 142 19.74 13.01 8.50
N GLY A 143 18.60 12.65 9.08
CA GLY A 143 17.32 12.51 8.40
C GLY A 143 17.32 11.35 7.40
N VAL A 144 18.10 10.30 7.66
CA VAL A 144 18.21 9.13 6.80
C VAL A 144 17.72 7.89 7.52
N TYR A 145 16.85 7.16 6.83
CA TYR A 145 16.24 5.93 7.31
C TYR A 145 16.62 4.82 6.36
N ALA A 146 17.16 3.73 6.89
CA ALA A 146 17.68 2.64 6.08
C ALA A 146 17.05 1.30 6.45
N ILE A 147 16.67 0.55 5.42
CA ILE A 147 16.21 -0.83 5.52
C ILE A 147 17.14 -1.69 4.67
N LEU A 148 17.80 -2.66 5.29
CA LEU A 148 18.54 -3.70 4.60
C LEU A 148 17.68 -4.95 4.60
N MET A 149 17.26 -5.39 3.42
CA MET A 149 16.38 -6.54 3.24
C MET A 149 16.95 -7.52 2.22
N GLU A 150 16.42 -8.74 2.18
CA GLU A 150 16.76 -9.68 1.11
C GLU A 150 16.45 -9.11 -0.27
N HIS A 151 17.19 -9.57 -1.27
CA HIS A 151 16.84 -9.29 -2.66
C HIS A 151 15.74 -10.23 -3.13
N LEU A 152 14.57 -9.66 -3.43
CA LEU A 152 13.47 -10.36 -4.07
C LEU A 152 13.77 -10.49 -5.58
N GLY A 153 14.41 -11.59 -5.97
CA GLY A 153 14.94 -11.81 -7.32
C GLY A 153 14.02 -12.53 -8.30
N GLU A 154 14.61 -12.98 -9.41
CA GLU A 154 13.92 -13.56 -10.58
C GLU A 154 13.20 -14.89 -10.31
N ASP A 155 13.57 -15.61 -9.25
CA ASP A 155 12.95 -16.90 -8.89
C ASP A 155 11.53 -16.74 -8.30
N LEU A 156 11.06 -15.50 -8.12
CA LEU A 156 9.75 -15.18 -7.59
C LEU A 156 8.71 -15.07 -8.70
N GLN A 157 7.52 -15.60 -8.46
CA GLN A 157 6.40 -15.50 -9.38
C GLN A 157 5.71 -14.14 -9.23
N LEU A 158 5.22 -13.60 -10.35
CA LEU A 158 4.41 -12.38 -10.42
C LEU A 158 5.07 -11.11 -9.87
N MET A 159 6.40 -11.08 -9.76
CA MET A 159 7.16 -9.84 -9.49
C MET A 159 6.88 -8.81 -10.59
N ASN A 160 6.55 -7.57 -10.22
CA ASN A 160 6.24 -6.48 -11.15
C ASN A 160 5.13 -6.80 -12.19
N SER A 161 4.16 -7.63 -11.81
CA SER A 161 3.12 -8.15 -12.72
C SER A 161 1.94 -7.20 -12.97
N VAL A 162 2.05 -5.92 -12.64
CA VAL A 162 0.95 -4.94 -12.76
C VAL A 162 0.39 -4.80 -14.19
N MET A 163 1.25 -5.00 -15.18
CA MET A 163 0.90 -4.97 -16.62
C MET A 163 0.31 -6.30 -17.11
N HIS A 164 0.34 -7.35 -16.29
CA HIS A 164 -0.04 -8.72 -16.63
C HIS A 164 -1.04 -9.32 -15.63
N PRO A 165 -2.20 -8.67 -15.40
CA PRO A 165 -3.22 -9.16 -14.45
C PRO A 165 -3.72 -10.57 -14.80
N GLU A 166 -3.68 -10.97 -16.07
CA GLU A 166 -4.07 -12.31 -16.53
C GLU A 166 -3.23 -13.44 -15.93
N GLN A 167 -2.02 -13.14 -15.45
CA GLN A 167 -1.14 -14.11 -14.80
C GLN A 167 -1.57 -14.44 -13.37
N TRP A 168 -2.40 -13.58 -12.75
CA TRP A 168 -2.95 -13.81 -11.41
C TRP A 168 -4.06 -14.87 -11.43
N THR A 169 -3.69 -16.15 -11.46
CA THR A 169 -4.64 -17.27 -11.50
C THR A 169 -5.52 -17.36 -10.25
N ASP A 170 -6.58 -18.19 -10.29
CA ASP A 170 -7.42 -18.47 -9.11
C ASP A 170 -6.59 -18.98 -7.92
N ALA A 171 -5.57 -19.82 -8.18
CA ALA A 171 -4.66 -20.32 -7.15
C ALA A 171 -3.88 -19.19 -6.47
N HIS A 172 -3.34 -18.23 -7.24
CA HIS A 172 -2.65 -17.07 -6.69
C HIS A 172 -3.58 -16.20 -5.83
N LEU A 173 -4.80 -15.92 -6.32
CA LEU A 173 -5.75 -15.10 -5.57
C LEU A 173 -6.19 -15.78 -4.27
N ARG A 174 -6.53 -17.07 -4.31
CA ARG A 174 -6.90 -17.79 -3.08
C ARG A 174 -5.74 -17.89 -2.09
N ALA A 175 -4.51 -18.09 -2.58
CA ALA A 175 -3.31 -18.07 -1.73
C ALA A 175 -3.10 -16.71 -1.07
N ALA A 176 -3.18 -15.61 -1.85
CA ALA A 176 -3.08 -14.25 -1.35
C ALA A 176 -4.17 -13.96 -0.30
N LEU A 177 -5.44 -14.22 -0.61
CA LEU A 177 -6.55 -13.92 0.28
C LEU A 177 -6.50 -14.72 1.59
N SER A 178 -6.07 -15.98 1.55
CA SER A 178 -5.88 -16.78 2.76
C SER A 178 -4.77 -16.21 3.66
N GLN A 179 -3.63 -15.84 3.08
CA GLN A 179 -2.48 -15.30 3.81
C GLN A 179 -2.74 -13.87 4.32
N LEU A 180 -3.47 -13.05 3.56
CA LEU A 180 -3.96 -11.75 4.04
C LEU A 180 -4.95 -11.92 5.20
N ALA A 181 -5.83 -12.92 5.15
CA ALA A 181 -6.74 -13.18 6.26
C ALA A 181 -5.99 -13.59 7.54
N GLU A 182 -4.89 -14.32 7.40
CA GLU A 182 -4.00 -14.64 8.52
C GLU A 182 -3.32 -13.41 9.10
N TRP A 183 -2.72 -12.58 8.24
CA TRP A 183 -2.09 -11.33 8.65
C TRP A 183 -3.08 -10.38 9.33
N HIS A 184 -4.24 -10.16 8.72
CA HIS A 184 -5.28 -9.30 9.27
C HIS A 184 -5.84 -9.82 10.60
N ALA A 185 -5.99 -11.14 10.75
CA ALA A 185 -6.39 -11.74 12.02
C ALA A 185 -5.34 -11.51 13.12
N GLY A 186 -4.05 -11.63 12.79
CA GLY A 186 -2.95 -11.44 13.73
C GLY A 186 -2.76 -10.00 14.21
N HIS A 187 -3.22 -9.01 13.43
CA HIS A 187 -3.09 -7.58 13.74
C HIS A 187 -4.41 -6.90 14.08
N LEU A 188 -5.49 -7.67 14.25
CA LEU A 188 -6.80 -7.13 14.55
C LEU A 188 -6.76 -6.39 15.89
N LEU A 189 -7.19 -5.13 15.89
CA LEU A 189 -7.27 -4.34 17.11
C LEU A 189 -8.38 -4.89 18.02
N PRO A 190 -8.16 -4.89 19.34
CA PRO A 190 -9.24 -5.15 20.29
C PRO A 190 -10.40 -4.17 20.07
N ALA A 191 -11.63 -4.63 20.29
CA ALA A 191 -12.81 -3.79 20.13
C ALA A 191 -12.70 -2.50 20.96
N GLY A 192 -12.85 -1.35 20.31
CA GLY A 192 -12.74 -0.02 20.93
C GLY A 192 -11.32 0.46 21.23
N ALA A 193 -10.28 -0.31 20.90
CA ALA A 193 -8.91 0.17 21.02
C ALA A 193 -8.60 1.20 19.91
N PRO A 194 -8.01 2.35 20.24
CA PRO A 194 -7.57 3.30 19.22
C PRO A 194 -6.39 2.71 18.44
N PRO A 195 -6.24 3.06 17.15
CA PRO A 195 -5.06 2.70 16.39
C PRO A 195 -3.80 3.34 17.02
N PRO A 196 -2.64 2.66 16.96
CA PRO A 196 -1.41 3.13 17.58
C PRO A 196 -0.78 4.33 16.87
N TRP A 197 -1.16 4.59 15.62
CA TRP A 197 -0.63 5.72 14.84
C TRP A 197 -1.58 6.91 14.91
N ALA A 198 -1.05 8.05 15.35
CA ALA A 198 -1.82 9.27 15.61
C ALA A 198 -2.47 9.88 14.35
N ASP A 199 -1.97 9.52 13.18
CA ASP A 199 -2.47 9.95 11.88
C ASP A 199 -3.34 8.86 11.20
N ALA A 200 -3.82 7.87 11.96
CA ALA A 200 -4.83 6.95 11.48
C ALA A 200 -6.17 7.69 11.24
N PRO A 201 -6.94 7.34 10.18
CA PRO A 201 -8.15 8.07 9.82
C PRO A 201 -9.24 8.04 10.91
N THR A 202 -9.69 9.22 11.34
CA THR A 202 -10.87 9.43 12.20
C THR A 202 -11.97 10.16 11.43
N LEU A 203 -13.21 10.22 11.94
CA LEU A 203 -14.26 11.02 11.30
C LEU A 203 -13.86 12.49 11.12
N ASP A 204 -13.30 13.11 12.15
CA ASP A 204 -12.87 14.52 12.08
C ASP A 204 -11.75 14.71 11.06
N TYR A 205 -10.80 13.77 11.00
CA TYR A 205 -9.77 13.74 9.97
C TYR A 205 -10.41 13.70 8.57
N MET A 206 -11.35 12.79 8.36
CA MET A 206 -12.02 12.61 7.06
C MET A 206 -12.81 13.84 6.62
N LEU A 207 -13.55 14.45 7.55
CA LEU A 207 -14.32 15.67 7.30
C LEU A 207 -13.39 16.85 6.99
N ALA A 208 -12.28 16.96 7.71
CA ALA A 208 -11.28 17.99 7.46
C ALA A 208 -10.64 17.85 6.06
N GLN A 209 -10.48 16.62 5.55
CA GLN A 209 -9.90 16.36 4.23
C GLN A 209 -10.90 16.47 3.06
N ARG A 210 -12.21 16.66 3.32
CA ARG A 210 -13.24 16.73 2.26
C ARG A 210 -12.89 17.69 1.10
N PRO A 211 -12.32 18.89 1.32
CA PRO A 211 -11.91 19.76 0.22
C PRO A 211 -10.86 19.13 -0.70
N LEU A 212 -9.88 18.41 -0.13
CA LEU A 212 -8.87 17.68 -0.92
C LEU A 212 -9.52 16.57 -1.76
N TRP A 213 -10.40 15.78 -1.16
CA TRP A 213 -11.08 14.68 -1.88
C TRP A 213 -11.95 15.20 -3.02
N GLN A 214 -12.63 16.31 -2.82
CA GLN A 214 -13.37 17.00 -3.87
C GLN A 214 -12.44 17.44 -5.02
N ALA A 215 -11.30 18.06 -4.67
CA ALA A 215 -10.35 18.54 -5.67
C ALA A 215 -9.70 17.40 -6.46
N LEU A 216 -9.40 16.25 -5.82
CA LEU A 216 -8.91 15.05 -6.51
C LEU A 216 -9.96 14.48 -7.47
N LEU A 217 -11.22 14.39 -7.05
CA LEU A 217 -12.32 13.93 -7.90
C LEU A 217 -12.51 14.86 -9.11
N ASN A 218 -12.52 16.18 -8.88
CA ASN A 218 -12.65 17.18 -9.94
C ASN A 218 -11.46 17.13 -10.91
N ASN A 219 -10.24 16.93 -10.39
CA ASN A 219 -9.04 16.77 -11.21
C ASN A 219 -9.15 15.54 -12.12
N ALA A 220 -9.56 14.40 -11.57
CA ALA A 220 -9.74 13.17 -12.34
C ALA A 220 -10.83 13.33 -13.41
N ALA A 221 -11.99 13.89 -13.06
CA ALA A 221 -13.10 14.12 -13.99
C ALA A 221 -12.73 15.08 -15.13
N SER A 222 -11.90 16.09 -14.85
CA SER A 222 -11.50 17.08 -15.85
C SER A 222 -10.42 16.58 -16.80
N HIS A 223 -9.44 15.82 -16.31
CA HIS A 223 -8.30 15.36 -17.11
C HIS A 223 -8.53 13.99 -17.78
N LEU A 224 -9.44 13.18 -17.24
CA LEU A 224 -9.70 11.80 -17.69
C LEU A 224 -11.22 11.58 -17.90
N PRO A 225 -11.90 12.40 -18.70
CA PRO A 225 -13.36 12.34 -18.87
C PRO A 225 -13.86 11.00 -19.43
N GLU A 226 -13.01 10.25 -20.13
CA GLU A 226 -13.29 8.90 -20.61
C GLU A 226 -13.33 7.85 -19.50
N LEU A 227 -12.57 8.06 -18.41
CA LEU A 227 -12.56 7.19 -17.24
C LEU A 227 -13.55 7.63 -16.17
N TYR A 228 -13.72 8.95 -16.02
CA TYR A 228 -14.58 9.60 -15.03
C TYR A 228 -15.83 10.20 -15.69
N LEU A 229 -16.61 9.33 -16.32
CA LEU A 229 -17.92 9.66 -16.89
C LEU A 229 -18.80 10.38 -15.86
N SER A 230 -19.72 11.23 -16.32
CA SER A 230 -20.60 12.00 -15.42
C SER A 230 -21.34 11.15 -14.38
N SER A 231 -21.72 9.91 -14.72
CA SER A 231 -22.36 8.97 -13.78
C SER A 231 -21.41 8.47 -12.69
N ARG A 232 -20.16 8.15 -13.06
CA ARG A 232 -19.09 7.73 -12.16
C ARG A 232 -18.70 8.85 -11.20
N THR A 233 -18.54 10.05 -11.74
CA THR A 233 -18.26 11.26 -10.95
C THR A 233 -19.42 11.59 -10.01
N ALA A 234 -20.66 11.54 -10.47
CA ALA A 234 -21.84 11.75 -9.61
C ALA A 234 -21.94 10.70 -8.49
N GLN A 235 -21.59 9.44 -8.76
CA GLN A 235 -21.58 8.39 -7.75
C GLN A 235 -20.56 8.68 -6.64
N LEU A 236 -19.34 9.07 -6.98
CA LEU A 236 -18.31 9.42 -5.99
C LEU A 236 -18.61 10.74 -5.28
N GLN A 237 -19.23 11.70 -5.96
CA GLN A 237 -19.72 12.92 -5.34
C GLN A 237 -20.77 12.61 -4.26
N ALA A 238 -21.74 11.75 -4.58
CA ALA A 238 -22.77 11.33 -3.64
C ALA A 238 -22.15 10.58 -2.44
N ALA A 239 -21.11 9.77 -2.67
CA ALA A 239 -20.35 9.15 -1.59
C ALA A 239 -19.68 10.22 -0.72
N LEU A 240 -18.97 11.18 -1.31
CA LEU A 240 -18.30 12.25 -0.57
C LEU A 240 -19.28 13.10 0.26
N ASP A 241 -20.49 13.35 -0.26
CA ASP A 241 -21.55 14.06 0.44
C ASP A 241 -22.15 13.22 1.59
N ALA A 242 -22.21 11.90 1.42
CA ALA A 242 -22.67 10.95 2.43
C ALA A 242 -21.61 10.56 3.46
N LEU A 243 -20.37 11.06 3.35
CA LEU A 243 -19.25 10.74 4.25
C LEU A 243 -19.62 10.86 5.75
N PRO A 244 -20.28 11.93 6.23
CA PRO A 244 -20.67 12.03 7.64
C PRO A 244 -21.60 10.91 8.10
N ALA A 245 -22.38 10.33 7.18
CA ALA A 245 -23.38 9.31 7.48
C ALA A 245 -22.78 7.89 7.50
N TYR A 246 -21.89 7.55 6.55
CA TYR A 246 -21.35 6.18 6.46
C TYR A 246 -20.02 5.99 7.19
N TRP A 247 -19.20 7.04 7.35
CA TRP A 247 -17.89 6.88 7.98
C TRP A 247 -17.94 6.37 9.42
N PRO A 248 -18.90 6.78 10.28
CA PRO A 248 -19.05 6.21 11.62
C PRO A 248 -19.28 4.68 11.60
N GLU A 249 -19.98 4.15 10.60
CA GLU A 249 -20.20 2.72 10.42
C GLU A 249 -18.89 2.00 10.08
N LEU A 250 -18.10 2.57 9.16
CA LEU A 250 -16.79 2.04 8.81
C LEU A 250 -15.81 2.09 10.00
N ALA A 251 -15.80 3.20 10.75
CA ALA A 251 -14.97 3.39 11.94
C ALA A 251 -15.32 2.43 13.09
N ALA A 252 -16.58 2.00 13.17
CA ALA A 252 -17.05 1.05 14.18
C ALA A 252 -16.69 -0.42 13.85
N ALA A 253 -16.39 -0.73 12.58
CA ALA A 253 -15.98 -2.07 12.17
C ALA A 253 -14.59 -2.42 12.74
N PRO A 254 -14.24 -3.72 12.90
CA PRO A 254 -12.93 -4.09 13.41
C PRO A 254 -11.81 -3.64 12.46
N HIS A 255 -10.77 -3.02 13.01
CA HIS A 255 -9.60 -2.54 12.27
C HIS A 255 -8.41 -3.47 12.46
N THR A 256 -7.52 -3.51 11.48
CA THR A 256 -6.27 -4.27 11.49
C THR A 256 -5.17 -3.46 10.81
N LEU A 257 -3.93 -3.89 10.94
CA LEU A 257 -2.82 -3.34 10.17
C LEU A 257 -2.95 -3.77 8.70
N VAL A 258 -3.29 -2.83 7.83
CA VAL A 258 -3.38 -3.03 6.37
C VAL A 258 -2.13 -2.48 5.68
N HIS A 259 -1.79 -3.04 4.53
CA HIS A 259 -0.72 -2.54 3.67
C HIS A 259 -1.08 -1.17 3.07
N ASN A 260 -2.34 -0.97 2.69
CA ASN A 260 -2.89 0.30 2.17
C ASN A 260 -2.18 0.83 0.90
N ASP A 261 -1.56 -0.11 0.17
CA ASP A 261 -1.04 0.02 -1.19
C ASP A 261 -0.87 -1.40 -1.78
N LEU A 262 -1.81 -2.32 -1.50
CA LEU A 262 -1.66 -3.75 -1.79
C LEU A 262 -2.00 -4.05 -3.25
N ASN A 263 -0.99 -4.01 -4.11
CA ASN A 263 -1.15 -4.21 -5.54
C ASN A 263 0.06 -4.97 -6.15
N PRO A 264 -0.04 -5.46 -7.41
CA PRO A 264 1.01 -6.25 -8.06
C PRO A 264 2.38 -5.59 -8.21
N ARG A 265 2.52 -4.29 -7.93
CA ARG A 265 3.83 -3.62 -7.87
C ARG A 265 4.54 -3.84 -6.54
N ASN A 266 3.77 -4.17 -5.50
CA ASN A 266 4.19 -4.31 -4.12
C ASN A 266 4.00 -5.75 -3.61
N THR A 267 3.77 -6.71 -4.51
CA THR A 267 3.56 -8.11 -4.15
C THR A 267 4.20 -9.05 -5.16
N CYS A 268 4.69 -10.17 -4.67
CA CYS A 268 5.14 -11.30 -5.47
C CYS A 268 4.82 -12.62 -4.73
N PHE A 269 5.11 -13.76 -5.35
CA PHE A 269 4.94 -15.06 -4.73
C PHE A 269 6.24 -15.86 -4.70
N ARG A 270 6.48 -16.54 -3.58
CA ARG A 270 7.45 -17.62 -3.46
C ARG A 270 6.76 -18.94 -3.74
N GLN A 271 7.43 -19.80 -4.50
CA GLN A 271 7.07 -21.21 -4.52
C GLN A 271 7.73 -21.90 -3.33
N THR A 272 6.94 -22.52 -2.48
CA THR A 272 7.40 -23.31 -1.34
C THR A 272 6.90 -24.74 -1.45
N ASP A 273 7.40 -25.64 -0.60
CA ASP A 273 6.90 -27.02 -0.49
C ASP A 273 5.42 -27.07 -0.08
N GLU A 274 4.94 -26.04 0.64
CA GLU A 274 3.55 -25.89 1.09
C GLU A 274 2.66 -25.19 0.05
N GLY A 275 3.23 -24.72 -1.06
CA GLY A 275 2.54 -24.04 -2.14
C GLY A 275 2.96 -22.57 -2.31
N LEU A 276 2.04 -21.76 -2.84
CA LEU A 276 2.26 -20.34 -3.12
C LEU A 276 2.26 -19.52 -1.82
N GLN A 277 3.35 -18.82 -1.56
CA GLN A 277 3.48 -17.91 -0.42
C GLN A 277 3.53 -16.46 -0.93
N LEU A 278 2.56 -15.64 -0.52
CA LEU A 278 2.48 -14.23 -0.87
C LEU A 278 3.55 -13.46 -0.08
N CYS A 279 4.36 -12.66 -0.77
CA CYS A 279 5.28 -11.70 -0.16
C CYS A 279 4.86 -10.29 -0.61
N ALA A 280 4.44 -9.47 0.34
CA ALA A 280 4.14 -8.05 0.19
C ALA A 280 5.30 -7.20 0.73
N TYR A 281 5.71 -6.20 -0.03
CA TYR A 281 6.83 -5.31 0.25
C TYR A 281 6.44 -3.86 0.00
N ASP A 282 7.24 -2.94 0.53
CA ASP A 282 6.91 -1.49 0.52
C ASP A 282 5.74 -1.11 1.45
N TRP A 283 5.87 -1.48 2.72
CA TRP A 283 4.89 -1.21 3.79
C TRP A 283 4.86 0.26 4.26
N GLU A 284 5.36 1.20 3.45
CA GLU A 284 5.49 2.60 3.84
C GLU A 284 4.15 3.31 4.01
N LEU A 285 3.11 2.84 3.30
CA LEU A 285 1.76 3.39 3.35
C LEU A 285 0.85 2.67 4.34
N ALA A 286 1.37 1.67 5.05
CA ALA A 286 0.61 0.90 6.01
C ALA A 286 -0.18 1.82 6.95
N THR A 287 -1.37 1.39 7.35
CA THR A 287 -2.21 2.08 8.33
C THR A 287 -3.14 1.09 9.02
N TYR A 288 -3.93 1.57 9.97
CA TYR A 288 -5.02 0.79 10.54
C TYR A 288 -6.33 1.12 9.82
N HIS A 289 -6.96 0.10 9.26
CA HIS A 289 -8.21 0.19 8.50
C HIS A 289 -9.00 -1.13 8.64
N VAL A 290 -10.19 -1.21 8.06
CA VAL A 290 -10.91 -2.48 7.96
C VAL A 290 -10.12 -3.50 7.10
N PRO A 291 -10.07 -4.78 7.51
CA PRO A 291 -9.26 -5.81 6.82
C PRO A 291 -9.50 -5.94 5.32
N VAL A 292 -10.73 -5.70 4.87
CA VAL A 292 -11.11 -5.89 3.47
C VAL A 292 -10.58 -4.79 2.55
N TYR A 293 -10.04 -3.69 3.08
CA TYR A 293 -9.49 -2.59 2.29
C TYR A 293 -8.39 -3.06 1.32
N ASP A 294 -7.40 -3.79 1.83
CA ASP A 294 -6.31 -4.38 1.02
C ASP A 294 -6.84 -5.33 -0.05
N VAL A 295 -7.92 -6.07 0.25
CA VAL A 295 -8.55 -6.99 -0.69
C VAL A 295 -9.27 -6.23 -1.81
N VAL A 296 -9.96 -5.14 -1.48
CA VAL A 296 -10.60 -4.27 -2.49
C VAL A 296 -9.56 -3.72 -3.45
N GLU A 297 -8.46 -3.18 -2.93
CA GLU A 297 -7.38 -2.64 -3.75
C GLU A 297 -6.78 -3.73 -4.65
N LEU A 298 -6.37 -4.87 -4.08
CA LEU A 298 -5.79 -5.98 -4.84
C LEU A 298 -6.71 -6.44 -5.97
N LEU A 299 -7.99 -6.67 -5.67
CA LEU A 299 -8.98 -7.13 -6.67
C LEU A 299 -9.26 -6.07 -7.74
N CYS A 300 -9.13 -4.77 -7.45
CA CYS A 300 -9.20 -3.73 -8.48
C CYS A 300 -8.01 -3.85 -9.46
N PHE A 301 -6.83 -4.21 -8.96
CA PHE A 301 -5.62 -4.32 -9.79
C PHE A 301 -5.51 -5.61 -10.60
N VAL A 302 -6.03 -6.73 -10.12
CA VAL A 302 -5.75 -8.07 -10.70
C VAL A 302 -6.91 -8.69 -11.48
N LEU A 303 -8.16 -8.27 -11.21
CA LEU A 303 -9.29 -8.79 -11.99
C LEU A 303 -9.34 -8.12 -13.37
N THR A 304 -9.59 -8.94 -14.39
CA THR A 304 -9.88 -8.51 -15.77
C THR A 304 -11.39 -8.56 -16.02
N PRO A 305 -11.91 -7.91 -17.08
CA PRO A 305 -13.34 -7.90 -17.38
C PRO A 305 -14.00 -9.28 -17.42
N GLU A 306 -13.27 -10.29 -17.90
CA GLU A 306 -13.74 -11.68 -17.98
C GLU A 306 -13.92 -12.34 -16.59
N ARG A 307 -13.31 -11.77 -15.56
CA ARG A 307 -13.29 -12.29 -14.19
C ARG A 307 -13.98 -11.38 -13.17
N TYR A 308 -14.53 -10.24 -13.59
CA TYR A 308 -15.28 -9.35 -12.69
C TYR A 308 -16.41 -10.07 -11.94
N ALA A 309 -17.10 -11.01 -12.59
CA ALA A 309 -18.16 -11.80 -11.95
C ALA A 309 -17.68 -12.65 -10.75
N GLN A 310 -16.37 -12.96 -10.67
CA GLN A 310 -15.78 -13.75 -9.57
C GLN A 310 -15.46 -12.91 -8.33
N ARG A 311 -15.58 -11.57 -8.40
CA ARG A 311 -15.19 -10.67 -7.31
C ARG A 311 -15.89 -10.99 -6.00
N LEU A 312 -17.20 -11.23 -6.06
CA LEU A 312 -18.00 -11.57 -4.87
C LEU A 312 -17.60 -12.91 -4.27
N ASP A 313 -17.21 -13.88 -5.10
CA ASP A 313 -16.73 -15.18 -4.62
C ASP A 313 -15.38 -15.06 -3.90
N TYR A 314 -14.49 -14.19 -4.40
CA TYR A 314 -13.21 -13.90 -3.75
C TYR A 314 -13.40 -13.15 -2.42
N LEU A 315 -14.30 -12.17 -2.37
CA LEU A 315 -14.63 -11.46 -1.13
C LEU A 315 -15.25 -12.40 -0.09
N GLU A 316 -16.15 -13.27 -0.51
CA GLU A 316 -16.75 -14.27 0.39
C GLU A 316 -15.72 -15.30 0.86
N PHE A 317 -14.85 -15.78 -0.03
CA PHE A 317 -13.73 -16.65 0.34
C PHE A 317 -12.84 -15.99 1.39
N TYR A 318 -12.45 -14.73 1.18
CA TYR A 318 -11.65 -13.97 2.13
C TYR A 318 -12.36 -13.82 3.48
N ARG A 319 -13.65 -13.45 3.48
CA ARG A 319 -14.47 -13.36 4.71
C ARG A 319 -14.47 -14.67 5.49
N GLN A 320 -14.67 -15.80 4.81
CA GLN A 320 -14.66 -17.12 5.44
C GLN A 320 -13.29 -17.45 6.06
N GLN A 321 -12.20 -17.13 5.36
CA GLN A 321 -10.84 -17.32 5.88
C GLN A 321 -10.56 -16.46 7.12
N LEU A 322 -11.03 -15.21 7.12
CA LEU A 322 -10.89 -14.29 8.26
C LEU A 322 -11.77 -14.72 9.43
N HIS A 323 -13.02 -15.12 9.17
CA HIS A 323 -13.96 -15.61 10.17
C HIS A 323 -13.43 -16.87 10.86
N ALA A 324 -12.93 -17.85 10.10
CA ALA A 324 -12.38 -19.08 10.66
C ALA A 324 -11.28 -18.81 11.71
N ARG A 325 -10.46 -17.77 11.49
CA ARG A 325 -9.33 -17.39 12.36
C ARG A 325 -9.74 -16.54 13.55
N THR A 326 -10.76 -15.70 13.40
CA THR A 326 -11.10 -14.66 14.39
C THR A 326 -12.40 -14.93 15.13
N GLN A 327 -13.25 -15.81 14.58
CA GLN A 327 -14.66 -16.00 14.96
C GLN A 327 -15.50 -14.70 14.84
N GLN A 328 -14.98 -13.67 14.16
CA GLN A 328 -15.67 -12.42 13.82
C GLN A 328 -16.12 -12.46 12.35
N PHE A 329 -16.92 -11.49 11.89
CA PHE A 329 -17.36 -11.41 10.48
C PHE A 329 -18.27 -12.56 10.00
N ALA A 330 -19.05 -13.16 10.91
CA ALA A 330 -20.02 -14.22 10.57
C ALA A 330 -21.14 -13.73 9.63
N ASP A 331 -21.57 -12.47 9.78
CA ASP A 331 -22.60 -11.83 8.97
C ASP A 331 -22.03 -11.39 7.61
N ALA A 332 -22.45 -12.09 6.55
CA ALA A 332 -22.00 -11.85 5.18
C ALA A 332 -22.56 -10.53 4.60
N ASP A 333 -23.78 -10.13 4.97
CA ASP A 333 -24.40 -8.91 4.46
C ASP A 333 -23.75 -7.68 5.10
N HIS A 334 -23.49 -7.73 6.42
CA HIS A 334 -22.72 -6.70 7.09
C HIS A 334 -21.29 -6.61 6.53
N PHE A 335 -20.61 -7.74 6.31
CA PHE A 335 -19.29 -7.74 5.69
C PHE A 335 -19.29 -7.11 4.29
N ARG A 336 -20.29 -7.44 3.46
CA ARG A 336 -20.46 -6.85 2.12
C ARG A 336 -20.70 -5.35 2.21
N ARG A 337 -21.53 -4.89 3.16
CA ARG A 337 -21.76 -3.47 3.42
C ARG A 337 -20.48 -2.73 3.76
N ILE A 338 -19.70 -3.24 4.72
CA ILE A 338 -18.40 -2.68 5.11
C ILE A 338 -17.41 -2.69 3.93
N THR A 339 -17.39 -3.76 3.13
CA THR A 339 -16.57 -3.84 1.91
C THR A 339 -16.91 -2.72 0.93
N GLY A 340 -18.20 -2.45 0.76
CA GLY A 340 -18.67 -1.36 -0.09
C GLY A 340 -18.25 0.03 0.42
N LEU A 341 -18.30 0.25 1.73
CA LEU A 341 -17.84 1.50 2.34
C LEU A 341 -16.31 1.66 2.23
N ALA A 342 -15.55 0.57 2.41
CA ALA A 342 -14.11 0.56 2.17
C ALA A 342 -13.76 0.85 0.71
N ALA A 343 -14.57 0.39 -0.25
CA ALA A 343 -14.39 0.72 -1.66
C ALA A 343 -14.58 2.22 -1.93
N PHE A 344 -15.58 2.87 -1.33
CA PHE A 344 -15.69 4.33 -1.43
C PHE A 344 -14.46 5.05 -0.88
N ASP A 345 -13.94 4.59 0.25
CA ASP A 345 -12.72 5.16 0.84
C ASP A 345 -11.50 5.01 -0.09
N PHE A 346 -11.28 3.82 -0.62
CA PHE A 346 -10.22 3.54 -1.60
C PHE A 346 -10.31 4.46 -2.82
N GLY A 347 -11.51 4.61 -3.39
CA GLY A 347 -11.74 5.42 -4.59
C GLY A 347 -11.56 6.92 -4.38
N LEU A 348 -12.03 7.46 -3.26
CA LEU A 348 -11.91 8.88 -2.93
C LEU A 348 -10.48 9.27 -2.55
N HIS A 349 -9.72 8.36 -1.94
CA HIS A 349 -8.39 8.65 -1.42
C HIS A 349 -7.27 8.11 -2.30
N ARG A 350 -7.01 6.80 -2.21
CA ARG A 350 -5.80 6.18 -2.78
C ARG A 350 -5.85 6.20 -4.30
N LEU A 351 -7.01 5.86 -4.88
CA LEU A 351 -7.19 5.94 -6.33
C LEU A 351 -7.12 7.39 -6.82
N GLY A 352 -7.67 8.35 -6.07
CA GLY A 352 -7.53 9.79 -6.35
C GLY A 352 -6.06 10.24 -6.41
N MET A 353 -5.24 9.77 -5.46
CA MET A 353 -3.79 10.04 -5.45
C MET A 353 -3.05 9.41 -6.64
N TYR A 354 -3.42 8.19 -7.03
CA TYR A 354 -2.88 7.58 -8.26
C TYR A 354 -3.24 8.38 -9.51
N LEU A 355 -4.47 8.89 -9.58
CA LEU A 355 -4.95 9.66 -10.72
C LEU A 355 -4.29 11.04 -10.79
N MET A 356 -4.03 11.69 -9.66
CA MET A 356 -3.20 12.89 -9.60
C MET A 356 -1.82 12.65 -10.22
N ALA A 357 -1.14 11.57 -9.84
CA ALA A 357 0.15 11.23 -10.43
C ALA A 357 0.03 10.88 -11.92
N HIS A 358 -1.02 10.15 -12.32
CA HIS A 358 -1.30 9.80 -13.71
C HIS A 358 -1.53 11.02 -14.61
N THR A 359 -2.15 12.08 -14.09
CA THR A 359 -2.36 13.34 -14.84
C THR A 359 -1.03 13.95 -15.30
N VAL A 360 0.05 13.79 -14.52
CA VAL A 360 1.37 14.35 -14.84
C VAL A 360 2.27 13.33 -15.54
N SER A 361 2.22 12.07 -15.13
CA SER A 361 3.00 10.97 -15.70
C SER A 361 2.10 9.74 -15.89
N PRO A 362 1.64 9.47 -17.14
CA PRO A 362 0.66 8.42 -17.37
C PRO A 362 1.15 7.03 -16.97
N TYR A 363 0.33 6.36 -16.16
CA TYR A 363 0.48 4.94 -15.79
C TYR A 363 -0.39 4.05 -16.69
N PRO A 364 0.20 3.22 -17.57
CA PRO A 364 -0.56 2.43 -18.55
C PRO A 364 -1.56 1.44 -17.94
N PHE A 365 -1.34 0.97 -16.72
CA PHE A 365 -2.25 0.05 -16.03
C PHE A 365 -3.50 0.73 -15.46
N LEU A 366 -3.44 2.03 -15.16
CA LEU A 366 -4.44 2.70 -14.32
C LEU A 366 -5.85 2.76 -14.93
N PRO A 367 -6.05 2.98 -16.25
CA PRO A 367 -7.38 2.92 -16.87
C PRO A 367 -8.14 1.64 -16.53
N ARG A 368 -7.48 0.48 -16.64
CA ARG A 368 -8.07 -0.83 -16.31
C ARG A 368 -8.43 -0.95 -14.83
N VAL A 369 -7.59 -0.41 -13.94
CA VAL A 369 -7.85 -0.40 -12.50
C VAL A 369 -9.09 0.45 -12.18
N VAL A 370 -9.24 1.60 -12.83
CA VAL A 370 -10.42 2.48 -12.66
C VAL A 370 -11.70 1.76 -13.12
N ASP A 371 -11.67 1.06 -14.25
CA ASP A 371 -12.83 0.29 -14.71
C ASP A 371 -13.19 -0.85 -13.75
N SER A 372 -12.20 -1.58 -13.24
CA SER A 372 -12.38 -2.62 -12.23
C SER A 372 -12.92 -2.07 -10.90
N TYR A 373 -12.51 -0.85 -10.53
CA TYR A 373 -13.04 -0.14 -9.36
C TYR A 373 -14.52 0.21 -9.52
N PHE A 374 -14.94 0.79 -10.65
CA PHE A 374 -16.36 1.12 -10.86
C PHE A 374 -17.24 -0.13 -11.04
N ASP A 375 -16.69 -1.21 -11.58
CA ASP A 375 -17.32 -2.54 -11.51
C ASP A 375 -17.53 -3.00 -10.06
N THR A 376 -16.52 -2.83 -9.19
CA THR A 376 -16.63 -3.13 -7.75
C THR A 376 -17.79 -2.38 -7.10
N LEU A 377 -17.92 -1.07 -7.34
CA LEU A 377 -19.03 -0.28 -6.81
C LEU A 377 -20.39 -0.76 -7.35
N THR A 378 -20.45 -1.15 -8.62
CA THR A 378 -21.68 -1.66 -9.26
C THR A 378 -22.15 -2.96 -8.61
N GLN A 379 -21.23 -3.87 -8.30
CA GLN A 379 -21.54 -5.17 -7.70
C GLN A 379 -21.86 -5.08 -6.21
N LEU A 380 -21.18 -4.20 -5.47
CA LEU A 380 -21.37 -4.05 -4.03
C LEU A 380 -22.58 -3.18 -3.68
N ARG A 381 -22.96 -2.24 -4.56
CA ARG A 381 -24.02 -1.24 -4.32
C ARG A 381 -23.94 -0.67 -2.90
N PRO A 382 -22.77 -0.12 -2.51
CA PRO A 382 -22.52 0.33 -1.14
C PRO A 382 -23.55 1.34 -0.64
N TRP A 383 -24.09 2.16 -1.52
CA TRP A 383 -25.14 3.12 -1.20
C TRP A 383 -26.50 2.57 -1.61
N LEU A 384 -27.10 1.82 -0.71
CA LEU A 384 -28.55 1.72 -0.62
C LEU A 384 -28.92 2.54 0.63
N PRO A 385 -29.43 3.77 0.48
CA PRO A 385 -30.41 4.20 1.45
C PRO A 385 -31.42 3.05 1.45
N GLU A 386 -31.81 2.55 2.62
CA GLU A 386 -33.14 1.98 2.69
C GLU A 386 -34.02 2.96 1.92
N LEU A 387 -34.66 2.50 0.85
CA LEU A 387 -35.78 3.23 0.29
C LEU A 387 -36.64 3.47 1.52
N ALA A 388 -36.58 4.69 2.04
CA ALA A 388 -37.51 5.15 3.03
C ALA A 388 -38.84 4.83 2.38
N SER A 389 -39.50 3.82 2.94
CA SER A 389 -40.88 3.49 2.69
C SER A 389 -41.69 4.68 3.18
N CYS A 390 -41.58 5.78 2.45
CA CYS A 390 -42.47 6.92 2.53
C CYS A 390 -43.69 6.52 1.70
N SER A 391 -44.66 5.99 2.45
CA SER A 391 -46.10 5.90 2.18
C SER A 391 -46.57 5.16 0.92
#